data_AF-A0A419DGD9-F1
#
_entry.id   AF-A0A419DGD9-F1
#
_cell.length_a   1.000
_cell.length_b   1.000
_cell.length_c   1.000
_cell.angle_alpha   90.00
_cell.angle_beta   90.00
_cell.angle_gamma   90.00
#
_symmetry.space_group_name_H-M   'P 1'
#
loop_
_entity.id
_entity.type
_entity.pdbx_description
1 polymer ?
#
loop_
_entity_poly.entity_id
_entity_poly.type
_entity_poly.pdbx_seq_one_letter_code
_entity_poly.pdbx_strand_id
1 'polypeptide(L)' 'MLNKMMAVALAVFLMLTLVAGCAKSDGNANFGNAVGSRAYDFSMPDLKGNTVTLSDLSGRPVFLNFWYAG' A
#
# COMPACT_ATOMS: atom_id res chain seq x y z
N MET A 1 26.53 -34.20 -14.88
CA MET A 1 26.86 -33.43 -13.66
C MET A 1 26.90 -31.93 -13.94
N LEU A 2 27.57 -31.50 -15.01
CA LEU A 2 27.66 -30.09 -15.42
C LEU A 2 26.29 -29.42 -15.72
N ASN A 3 25.35 -30.12 -16.39
CA ASN A 3 24.01 -29.57 -16.67
C ASN A 3 23.14 -29.34 -15.41
N LYS A 4 23.23 -30.24 -14.42
CA LYS A 4 22.54 -30.14 -13.14
C LYS A 4 23.07 -28.98 -12.32
N MET A 5 24.40 -28.78 -12.32
CA MET A 5 25.04 -27.64 -11.65
C MET A 5 24.64 -26.32 -12.31
N MET A 6 24.56 -26.29 -13.64
CA MET A 6 24.13 -25.10 -14.39
C MET A 6 22.65 -24.76 -14.15
N ALA A 7 21.77 -25.77 -14.06
CA ALA A 7 20.37 -25.56 -13.70
C ALA A 7 20.20 -25.03 -12.26
N VAL A 8 21.01 -25.52 -11.32
CA VAL A 8 21.00 -25.03 -9.93
C VAL A 8 21.51 -23.59 -9.85
N ALA A 9 22.58 -23.25 -10.57
CA ALA A 9 23.10 -21.88 -10.62
C ALA A 9 22.07 -20.91 -11.22
N LEU A 10 21.36 -21.32 -12.28
CA LEU A 10 20.31 -20.51 -12.90
C LEU A 10 19.11 -20.31 -11.96
N ALA A 11 18.66 -21.35 -11.27
CA ALA A 11 17.55 -21.27 -10.32
C ALA A 11 17.88 -20.35 -9.13
N VAL A 12 19.10 -20.44 -8.60
CA VAL A 12 19.58 -19.57 -7.52
C VAL A 12 19.65 -18.12 -8.00
N PHE A 13 20.19 -17.87 -9.19
CA PHE A 13 20.25 -16.53 -9.77
C PHE A 13 18.85 -15.92 -10.00
N LEU A 14 17.91 -16.72 -10.51
CA LEU A 14 16.52 -16.28 -10.70
C LEU A 14 15.86 -15.92 -9.35
N MET A 15 16.08 -16.76 -8.34
CA MET A 15 15.54 -16.54 -6.99
C MET A 15 16.15 -15.29 -6.31
N LEU A 16 17.43 -15.00 -6.56
CA LEU A 16 18.09 -13.77 -6.10
C LEU A 16 17.47 -12.50 -6.73
N THR A 17 17.12 -12.54 -8.02
CA THR A 17 16.49 -11.38 -8.69
C THR A 17 15.07 -11.08 -8.20
N LEU A 18 14.31 -12.12 -7.82
CA LEU A 18 12.96 -11.98 -7.27
C LEU A 18 12.93 -11.23 -5.92
N VAL A 19 13.96 -11.41 -5.08
CA VAL A 19 14.03 -10.75 -3.76
C VAL A 19 14.36 -9.26 -3.88
N ALA A 20 15.14 -8.86 -4.90
CA ALA A 20 15.52 -7.46 -5.11
C ALA A 20 14.39 -6.57 -5.69
N GLY A 21 13.35 -7.17 -6.29
CA GLY A 21 12.21 -6.43 -6.85
C GLY A 21 11.20 -5.90 -5.82
N CYS A 22 11.31 -6.32 -4.55
CA CYS A 22 10.44 -5.88 -3.46
C CYS A 22 10.97 -4.66 -2.70
N ALA A 23 11.82 -3.84 -3.32
CA ALA A 23 12.20 -2.55 -2.76
C ALA A 23 10.94 -1.65 -2.73
N LYS A 24 10.32 -1.54 -1.56
CA LYS A 24 9.28 -0.54 -1.32
C LYS A 24 9.94 0.81 -1.55
N SER A 25 9.54 1.54 -2.60
CA SER A 25 9.77 2.97 -2.65
C SER A 25 9.09 3.55 -1.41
N ASP A 26 9.88 3.88 -0.40
CA ASP A 26 9.50 4.84 0.62
C ASP A 26 9.39 6.20 -0.07
N GLY A 27 8.34 6.33 -0.89
CA GLY A 27 7.83 7.62 -1.29
C GLY A 27 7.46 8.29 0.02
N ASN A 28 8.22 9.32 0.39
CA ASN A 28 7.85 10.28 1.40
C ASN A 28 6.51 10.88 0.96
N ALA A 29 5.43 10.16 1.25
CA ALA A 29 4.09 10.50 0.84
C ALA A 29 3.76 11.71 1.69
N ASN A 30 3.90 12.90 1.12
CA ASN A 30 3.55 14.14 1.78
C ASN A 30 2.08 14.04 2.16
N PHE A 31 1.82 13.79 3.44
CA PHE A 31 0.47 13.81 3.97
C PHE A 31 0.00 15.26 4.03
N GLY A 32 -1.25 15.51 3.66
CA GLY A 32 -1.76 16.87 3.61
C GLY A 32 -3.08 17.01 2.87
N ASN A 33 -3.55 18.26 2.80
CA ASN A 33 -4.78 18.65 2.11
C ASN A 33 -4.53 19.29 0.73
N ALA A 34 -3.27 19.36 0.28
CA ALA A 34 -2.94 19.80 -1.07
C ALA A 34 -3.26 18.69 -2.08
N VAL A 35 -3.57 19.07 -3.33
CA VAL A 35 -3.80 18.10 -4.41
C VAL A 35 -2.52 17.28 -4.64
N GLY A 36 -2.67 15.96 -4.69
CA GLY A 36 -1.55 15.01 -4.84
C GLY A 36 -0.94 14.57 -3.51
N SER A 37 -1.24 15.23 -2.40
CA SER A 37 -0.88 14.75 -1.07
C SER A 37 -1.70 13.51 -0.68
N ARG A 38 -1.09 12.63 0.12
CA ARG A 38 -1.81 11.50 0.71
C ARG A 38 -2.72 12.02 1.82
N ALA A 39 -3.99 11.62 1.81
CA ALA A 39 -4.88 11.93 2.92
C ALA A 39 -4.39 11.24 4.21
N TYR A 40 -4.52 11.92 5.36
CA TYR A 40 -4.30 11.30 6.66
C TYR A 40 -5.30 10.18 6.89
N ASP A 41 -4.84 9.08 7.47
CA ASP A 41 -5.75 8.05 7.97
C ASP A 41 -6.41 8.53 9.27
N PHE A 42 -7.69 8.20 9.45
CA PHE A 42 -8.45 8.51 10.65
C PHE A 42 -9.46 7.42 10.92
N SER A 43 -9.85 7.26 12.18
CA SER A 43 -10.80 6.23 12.62
C SER A 43 -11.98 6.89 13.30
N MET A 44 -13.19 6.52 12.88
CA MET A 44 -14.44 7.02 13.46
C MET A 44 -15.49 5.91 13.54
N PRO A 45 -16.44 6.00 14.47
CA PRO A 45 -17.62 5.15 14.44
C PRO A 45 -18.52 5.51 13.25
N ASP A 46 -19.01 4.49 12.56
CA ASP A 46 -20.09 4.63 11.59
C ASP A 46 -21.46 4.85 12.30
N LEU A 47 -22.54 4.99 11.53
CA LEU A 47 -23.90 5.16 12.07
C LEU A 47 -24.41 3.96 12.87
N LYS A 48 -23.75 2.80 12.78
CA LYS A 48 -24.06 1.57 13.50
C LYS A 48 -23.12 1.37 14.71
N GLY A 49 -22.16 2.27 14.93
CA GLY A 49 -21.18 2.20 16.01
C GLY A 49 -19.94 1.36 15.68
N ASN A 50 -19.79 0.84 14.47
CA ASN A 50 -18.58 0.11 14.08
C ASN A 50 -17.45 1.11 13.82
N THR A 51 -16.24 0.82 14.31
CA THR A 51 -15.07 1.61 13.94
C THR A 51 -14.69 1.33 12.49
N VAL A 52 -14.63 2.39 11.69
CA VAL A 52 -14.14 2.38 10.31
C VAL A 52 -12.95 3.32 10.19
N THR A 53 -11.96 2.94 9.38
CA THR A 53 -10.81 3.78 9.02
C THR A 53 -10.92 4.28 7.57
N LEU A 54 -10.22 5.36 7.23
CA LEU A 54 -10.13 5.77 5.82
C LEU A 54 -9.42 4.70 4.98
N SER A 55 -8.39 4.05 5.55
CA SER A 55 -7.63 3.01 4.87
C SER A 55 -8.47 1.77 4.53
N ASP A 56 -9.53 1.45 5.28
CA ASP A 56 -10.49 0.38 4.96
C ASP A 56 -11.23 0.61 3.62
N LEU A 57 -11.30 1.85 3.14
CA LEU A 57 -12.00 2.24 1.91
C LEU A 57 -11.07 2.34 0.69
N SER A 58 -9.80 2.00 0.85
CA SER A 58 -8.78 2.07 -0.20
C SER A 58 -9.11 1.19 -1.42
N GLY A 59 -8.51 1.53 -2.58
CA GLY A 59 -8.71 0.79 -3.83
C GLY A 59 -9.81 1.34 -4.74
N ARG A 60 -10.43 2.46 -4.37
CA ARG A 60 -11.44 3.19 -5.15
C ARG A 60 -11.40 4.69 -4.84
N PRO A 61 -11.93 5.55 -5.73
CA PRO A 61 -12.17 6.96 -5.40
C PRO A 61 -13.13 7.08 -4.21
N VAL A 62 -12.79 7.95 -3.26
CA VAL A 62 -13.58 8.24 -2.06
C VAL A 62 -13.78 9.74 -1.95
N PHE A 63 -15.01 10.18 -1.67
CA PHE A 63 -15.34 11.57 -1.41
C PHE A 63 -15.48 11.81 0.09
N LEU A 64 -14.66 12.70 0.65
CA LEU A 64 -14.74 13.09 2.05
C LEU A 64 -15.71 14.26 2.19
N ASN A 65 -16.82 14.03 2.88
CA ASN A 65 -17.85 15.03 3.13
C ASN A 65 -17.85 15.46 4.61
N PHE A 66 -17.49 16.70 4.87
CA PHE A 66 -17.54 17.31 6.21
C PHE A 66 -18.80 18.18 6.31
N TRP A 67 -19.65 17.93 7.29
CA TRP A 67 -20.91 18.65 7.46
C TRP A 67 -21.29 18.77 8.94
N TYR A 68 -22.12 19.77 9.25
CA TYR A 68 -22.69 20.03 10.57
C TYR A 68 -24.10 20.57 10.38
N ALA A 69 -25.07 19.99 11.12
CA ALA A 69 -26.49 20.25 10.94
C ALA A 69 -27.09 21.26 11.92
N GLY A 70 -26.24 21.94 12.73
CA GLY A 70 -26.69 22.77 13.84
C GLY A 70 -27.55 23.96 13.42
#